data_AF-A0A8T7K2S8-F1
#
_entry.id   AF-A0A8T7K2S8-F1
#
_cell.length_a   1.000
_cell.length_b   1.000
_cell.length_c   1.000
_cell.angle_alpha   90.00
_cell.angle_beta   90.00
_cell.angle_gamma   90.00
#
_symmetry.space_group_name_H-M   'P 1'
#
loop_
_entity.id
_entity.type
_entity.pdbx_description
1 polymer ?
#
loop_
_entity_poly.entity_id
_entity_poly.type
_entity_poly.pdbx_seq_one_letter_code
_entity_poly.pdbx_strand_id
1 'polypeptide(L)'
;MTSILIFALLTILSALGVWIIRQYAERRRIMDHPNERSSHSAPTPRGGGLAIVIVVLAAGCVAAFNSNLIHSLIYLICGAVIAYLGWRDDVHSLSPRVRFAVQGLVALASVLGMGYFKSVTIPLFGQLPLGAVGFIITILWIIGLTNAYNFMDGIDGIAGGVALAAALGWMFLATNANQHFVYWVALAVSAGSLGFLFHNWSPAKIFMGDAGSTFL
;
A
#
# COMPACT_ATOMS: atom_id res chain seq x y z
N MET A 1 -6.32 14.02 -20.71
CA MET A 1 -7.72 14.16 -20.24
C MET A 1 -8.22 12.86 -19.57
N THR A 2 -8.02 11.69 -20.18
CA THR A 2 -8.47 10.39 -19.64
C THR A 2 -7.93 10.06 -18.25
N SER A 3 -6.63 10.22 -17.99
CA SER A 3 -6.03 9.90 -16.68
C SER A 3 -6.57 10.76 -15.53
N ILE A 4 -6.90 12.03 -15.79
CA ILE A 4 -7.47 12.94 -14.79
C ILE A 4 -8.90 12.50 -14.42
N LEU A 5 -9.70 12.09 -15.40
CA LEU A 5 -11.04 11.57 -15.16
C LEU A 5 -11.00 10.26 -14.38
N ILE A 6 -10.06 9.36 -14.71
CA ILE A 6 -9.85 8.11 -13.96
C ILE A 6 -9.38 8.41 -12.54
N PHE A 7 -8.45 9.35 -12.35
CA PHE A 7 -7.99 9.76 -11.02
C PHE A 7 -9.16 10.29 -10.17
N ALA A 8 -9.98 11.18 -10.73
CA ALA A 8 -11.15 11.72 -10.04
C ALA A 8 -12.16 10.60 -9.70
N LEU A 9 -12.44 9.69 -10.64
CA LEU A 9 -13.32 8.56 -10.42
C LEU A 9 -12.81 7.65 -9.29
N LEU A 10 -11.54 7.23 -9.34
CA LEU A 10 -10.95 6.37 -8.31
C LEU A 10 -10.90 7.05 -6.93
N THR A 11 -10.70 8.37 -6.89
CA THR A 11 -10.76 9.16 -5.66
C THR A 11 -12.15 9.11 -5.05
N ILE A 12 -13.19 9.32 -5.87
CA ILE A 12 -14.59 9.25 -5.43
C ILE A 12 -14.95 7.84 -4.97
N LEU A 13 -14.57 6.82 -5.74
CA LEU A 13 -14.81 5.41 -5.39
C LEU A 13 -14.12 5.02 -4.08
N SER A 14 -12.88 5.47 -3.87
CA SER A 14 -12.17 5.25 -2.61
C SER A 14 -12.87 5.95 -1.45
N ALA A 15 -13.21 7.24 -1.57
CA ALA A 15 -13.91 7.98 -0.51
C ALA A 15 -15.25 7.33 -0.13
N LEU A 16 -16.06 6.94 -1.13
CA LEU A 16 -17.31 6.21 -0.91
C LEU A 16 -17.05 4.84 -0.24
N GLY A 17 -16.04 4.11 -0.71
CA GLY A 17 -15.62 2.84 -0.11
C GLY A 17 -15.23 2.99 1.36
N VAL A 18 -14.42 4.00 1.69
CA VAL A 18 -14.01 4.30 3.06
C VAL A 18 -15.21 4.67 3.93
N TRP A 19 -16.15 5.46 3.40
CA TRP A 19 -17.40 5.75 4.10
C TRP A 19 -18.19 4.47 4.44
N ILE A 20 -18.36 3.55 3.46
CA ILE A 20 -19.06 2.26 3.67
C ILE A 20 -18.32 1.40 4.71
N ILE A 21 -17.01 1.26 4.57
CA ILE A 21 -16.17 0.46 5.48
C ILE A 21 -16.25 1.02 6.90
N ARG A 22 -16.22 2.35 7.07
CA ARG A 22 -16.37 2.99 8.36
C ARG A 22 -17.69 2.62 9.03
N GLN A 23 -18.81 2.71 8.29
CA GLN A 23 -20.12 2.32 8.81
C GLN A 23 -20.16 0.84 9.23
N TYR A 24 -19.50 -0.03 8.47
CA TYR A 24 -19.38 -1.44 8.80
C TYR A 24 -18.52 -1.68 10.05
N ALA A 25 -17.36 -1.03 10.14
CA ALA A 25 -16.43 -1.13 11.27
C ALA A 25 -17.07 -0.64 12.58
N GLU A 26 -17.81 0.48 12.54
CA GLU A 26 -18.58 1.00 13.67
C GLU A 26 -19.62 -0.02 14.17
N ARG A 27 -20.38 -0.65 13.24
CA ARG A 27 -21.39 -1.68 13.59
C ARG A 27 -20.78 -2.95 14.15
N ARG A 28 -19.62 -3.36 13.66
CA ARG A 28 -18.90 -4.58 14.08
C ARG A 28 -17.95 -4.35 15.24
N ARG A 29 -17.79 -3.10 15.71
CA ARG A 29 -16.82 -2.69 16.74
C ARG A 29 -15.39 -3.08 16.39
N ILE A 30 -15.02 -2.95 15.12
CA ILE A 30 -13.62 -3.07 14.66
C ILE A 30 -12.96 -1.71 14.91
N MET A 31 -12.56 -1.50 16.16
CA MET A 31 -12.05 -0.22 16.66
C MET A 31 -10.59 -0.36 17.06
N ASP A 32 -9.82 0.70 16.82
CA ASP A 32 -8.53 0.89 17.46
C ASP A 32 -8.73 1.63 18.79
N HIS A 33 -8.31 1.00 19.88
CA HIS A 33 -8.45 1.52 21.22
C HIS A 33 -7.17 2.23 21.64
N PRO A 34 -7.26 3.48 22.15
CA PRO A 34 -6.08 4.23 22.53
C PRO A 34 -5.29 3.52 23.63
N ASN A 35 -3.97 3.47 23.45
CA ASN A 35 -3.00 2.93 24.40
C ASN A 35 -1.99 4.04 24.79
N GLU A 36 -1.01 3.70 25.64
CA GLU A 36 0.01 4.67 26.12
C GLU A 36 0.85 5.32 25.00
N ARG A 37 0.80 4.78 23.77
CA ARG A 37 1.52 5.27 22.59
C ARG A 37 0.62 5.94 21.56
N SER A 38 -0.70 5.96 21.78
CA SER A 38 -1.68 6.49 20.83
C SER A 38 -1.70 8.01 20.84
N SER A 39 -1.78 8.63 19.66
CA SER A 39 -1.98 10.07 19.52
C SER A 39 -3.45 10.51 19.59
N HIS A 40 -4.38 9.55 19.64
CA HIS A 40 -5.82 9.77 19.76
C HIS A 40 -6.33 9.41 21.16
N SER A 41 -7.45 10.02 21.56
CA SER A 41 -8.06 9.83 22.89
C SER A 41 -9.39 9.06 22.87
N ALA A 42 -10.02 8.90 21.70
CA ALA A 42 -11.29 8.21 21.55
C ALA A 42 -11.13 6.97 20.66
N PRO A 43 -11.83 5.85 20.93
CA PRO A 43 -11.79 4.69 20.04
C PRO A 43 -12.22 5.06 18.61
N THR A 44 -11.38 4.77 17.63
CA THR A 44 -11.59 5.14 16.23
C THR A 44 -11.73 3.87 15.37
N PRO A 45 -12.68 3.79 14.42
CA PRO A 45 -12.78 2.64 13.52
C PRO A 45 -11.49 2.43 12.73
N ARG A 46 -11.15 1.18 12.39
CA ARG A 46 -9.98 0.86 11.54
C ARG A 46 -10.35 0.03 10.31
N GLY A 47 -9.46 0.00 9.33
CA GLY A 47 -9.59 -0.78 8.09
C GLY A 47 -9.97 0.04 6.85
N GLY A 48 -9.93 1.37 6.92
CA GLY A 48 -10.25 2.25 5.79
C GLY A 48 -9.36 2.02 4.56
N GLY A 49 -8.16 1.49 4.78
CA GLY A 49 -7.21 1.12 3.73
C GLY A 49 -7.71 0.06 2.76
N LEU A 50 -8.72 -0.75 3.13
CA LEU A 50 -9.35 -1.70 2.21
C LEU A 50 -9.91 -1.02 0.95
N ALA A 51 -10.42 0.21 1.06
CA ALA A 51 -10.89 0.95 -0.11
C ALA A 51 -9.75 1.22 -1.10
N ILE A 52 -8.56 1.59 -0.57
CA ILE A 52 -7.34 1.82 -1.35
C ILE A 52 -6.92 0.53 -2.06
N VAL A 53 -6.88 -0.59 -1.32
CA VAL A 53 -6.56 -1.92 -1.87
C VAL A 53 -7.47 -2.25 -3.05
N ILE A 54 -8.79 -2.09 -2.88
CA ILE A 54 -9.78 -2.44 -3.92
C ILE A 54 -9.55 -1.63 -5.19
N VAL A 55 -9.41 -0.30 -5.08
CA VAL A 55 -9.21 0.54 -6.27
C VAL A 55 -7.87 0.28 -6.95
N VAL A 56 -6.81 0.01 -6.18
CA VAL A 56 -5.47 -0.29 -6.71
C VAL A 56 -5.45 -1.64 -7.42
N LEU A 57 -6.01 -2.70 -6.81
CA LEU A 57 -6.09 -4.01 -7.43
C LEU A 57 -6.95 -3.98 -8.70
N ALA A 58 -8.10 -3.29 -8.67
CA ALA A 58 -8.95 -3.16 -9.85
C ALA A 58 -8.24 -2.42 -11.00
N ALA A 59 -7.62 -1.27 -10.72
CA ALA A 59 -6.86 -0.52 -11.72
C ALA A 59 -5.66 -1.32 -12.25
N GLY A 60 -4.96 -2.03 -11.36
CA GLY A 60 -3.83 -2.87 -11.72
C GLY A 60 -4.22 -4.05 -12.60
N CYS A 61 -5.36 -4.71 -12.34
CA CYS A 61 -5.90 -5.76 -13.22
C CYS A 61 -6.15 -5.23 -14.65
N VAL A 62 -6.71 -4.03 -14.78
CA VAL A 62 -6.91 -3.38 -16.09
C VAL A 62 -5.57 -3.05 -16.76
N ALA A 63 -4.61 -2.51 -16.00
CA ALA A 63 -3.29 -2.14 -16.51
C ALA A 63 -2.44 -3.35 -16.92
N ALA A 64 -2.66 -4.52 -16.31
CA ALA A 64 -1.94 -5.75 -16.59
C ALA A 64 -2.12 -6.23 -18.05
N PHE A 65 -3.28 -5.98 -18.66
CA PHE A 65 -3.56 -6.38 -20.05
C PHE A 65 -2.64 -5.69 -21.08
N ASN A 66 -2.09 -4.54 -20.75
CA ASN A 66 -1.22 -3.74 -21.63
C ASN A 66 0.24 -3.72 -21.15
N SER A 67 0.62 -4.66 -20.28
CA SER A 67 1.93 -4.69 -19.62
C SER A 67 2.50 -6.12 -19.60
N ASN A 68 3.65 -6.32 -18.95
CA ASN A 68 4.15 -7.68 -18.70
C ASN A 68 3.19 -8.41 -17.74
N LEU A 69 2.34 -9.26 -18.31
CA LEU A 69 1.28 -9.95 -17.58
C LEU A 69 1.81 -10.73 -16.37
N ILE A 70 2.94 -11.43 -16.51
CA ILE A 70 3.51 -12.24 -15.44
C ILE A 70 3.93 -11.36 -14.26
N HIS A 71 4.72 -10.31 -14.52
CA HIS A 71 5.15 -9.39 -13.46
C HIS A 71 3.96 -8.67 -12.81
N SER A 72 2.99 -8.23 -13.61
CA SER A 72 1.77 -7.60 -13.12
C SER A 72 0.95 -8.52 -12.22
N LEU A 73 0.76 -9.80 -12.61
CA LEU A 73 0.04 -10.77 -11.80
C LEU A 73 0.77 -11.09 -10.50
N ILE A 74 2.11 -11.23 -10.53
CA ILE A 74 2.90 -11.45 -9.31
C ILE A 74 2.70 -10.27 -8.34
N TYR A 75 2.81 -9.03 -8.82
CA TYR A 75 2.58 -7.83 -8.01
C TYR A 75 1.18 -7.83 -7.38
N LEU A 76 0.14 -8.08 -8.19
CA LEU A 76 -1.25 -8.05 -7.73
C LEU A 76 -1.57 -9.15 -6.72
N ILE A 77 -1.08 -10.37 -6.97
CA ILE A 77 -1.28 -11.51 -6.06
C ILE A 77 -0.53 -11.26 -4.75
N CYS A 78 0.73 -10.83 -4.80
CA CYS A 78 1.51 -10.51 -3.62
C CYS A 78 0.84 -9.41 -2.78
N GLY A 79 0.42 -8.32 -3.43
CA GLY A 79 -0.33 -7.25 -2.78
C GLY A 79 -1.64 -7.75 -2.15
N ALA A 80 -2.44 -8.54 -2.88
CA ALA A 80 -3.69 -9.10 -2.37
C ALA A 80 -3.47 -10.02 -1.15
N VAL A 81 -2.40 -10.82 -1.14
CA VAL A 81 -2.04 -11.68 0.00
C VAL A 81 -1.67 -10.83 1.22
N ILE A 82 -0.89 -9.76 1.06
CA ILE A 82 -0.52 -8.86 2.16
C ILE A 82 -1.74 -8.10 2.68
N ALA A 83 -2.59 -7.57 1.79
CA ALA A 83 -3.82 -6.90 2.19
C ALA A 83 -4.76 -7.83 2.94
N TYR A 84 -4.89 -9.09 2.51
CA TYR A 84 -5.68 -10.09 3.21
C TYR A 84 -5.10 -10.43 4.59
N LEU A 85 -3.77 -10.59 4.69
CA LEU A 85 -3.09 -10.79 5.97
C LEU A 85 -3.35 -9.63 6.93
N GLY A 86 -3.21 -8.39 6.44
CA GLY A 86 -3.46 -7.19 7.24
C GLY A 86 -4.92 -7.07 7.68
N TRP A 87 -5.87 -7.36 6.79
CA TRP A 87 -7.28 -7.41 7.15
C TRP A 87 -7.58 -8.48 8.21
N ARG A 88 -6.94 -9.65 8.10
CA ARG A 88 -7.06 -10.70 9.11
C ARG A 88 -6.51 -10.22 10.45
N ASP A 89 -5.40 -9.48 10.48
CA ASP A 89 -4.83 -8.88 11.71
C ASP A 89 -5.75 -7.80 12.30
N ASP A 90 -6.37 -6.98 11.44
CA ASP A 90 -7.36 -5.95 11.84
C ASP A 90 -8.61 -6.55 12.51
N VAL A 91 -8.99 -7.79 12.17
CA VAL A 91 -10.17 -8.45 12.76
C VAL A 91 -9.78 -9.41 13.89
N HIS A 92 -8.70 -10.15 13.71
CA HIS A 92 -8.18 -11.14 14.63
C HIS A 92 -6.66 -10.97 14.72
N SER A 93 -6.20 -10.24 15.74
CA SER A 93 -4.78 -10.02 15.98
C SER A 93 -3.97 -11.30 15.80
N LEU A 94 -3.09 -11.31 14.80
CA LEU A 94 -2.24 -12.43 14.45
C LEU A 94 -0.93 -12.35 15.23
N SER A 95 -0.30 -13.51 15.42
CA SER A 95 1.04 -13.52 15.99
C SER A 95 2.05 -12.86 15.03
N PRO A 96 3.04 -12.12 15.54
CA PRO A 96 4.09 -11.55 14.71
C PRO A 96 4.82 -12.58 13.85
N ARG A 97 4.96 -13.82 14.34
CA ARG A 97 5.58 -14.93 13.59
C ARG A 97 4.85 -15.24 12.29
N VAL A 98 3.51 -15.24 12.32
CA VAL A 98 2.68 -15.47 11.12
C VAL A 98 2.83 -14.30 10.16
N ARG A 99 2.81 -13.06 10.67
CA ARG A 99 2.97 -11.85 9.84
C ARG A 99 4.30 -11.86 9.10
N PHE A 100 5.41 -12.06 9.82
CA PHE A 100 6.74 -12.12 9.22
C PHE A 100 6.93 -13.32 8.27
N ALA A 101 6.35 -14.48 8.57
CA ALA A 101 6.42 -15.63 7.68
C ALA A 101 5.76 -15.35 6.32
N VAL A 102 4.54 -14.79 6.33
CA VAL A 102 3.82 -14.45 5.10
C VAL A 102 4.51 -13.32 4.34
N GLN A 103 4.95 -12.26 5.02
CA GLN A 103 5.75 -11.19 4.40
C GLN A 103 7.04 -11.74 3.76
N GLY A 104 7.72 -12.67 4.41
CA GLY A 104 8.90 -13.34 3.87
C GLY A 104 8.60 -14.17 2.61
N LEU A 105 7.51 -14.92 2.60
CA LEU A 105 7.07 -15.68 1.41
C LEU A 105 6.69 -14.74 0.26
N VAL A 106 6.00 -13.64 0.54
CA VAL A 106 5.64 -12.64 -0.46
C VAL A 106 6.89 -11.95 -1.02
N ALA A 107 7.84 -11.57 -0.16
CA ALA A 107 9.11 -10.99 -0.59
C ALA A 107 9.89 -11.96 -1.47
N LEU A 108 9.96 -13.25 -1.10
CA LEU A 108 10.61 -14.28 -1.89
C LEU A 108 9.94 -14.46 -3.25
N ALA A 109 8.61 -14.57 -3.30
CA ALA A 109 7.87 -14.70 -4.55
C ALA A 109 8.08 -13.48 -5.46
N SER A 110 8.08 -12.27 -4.89
CA SER A 110 8.35 -11.03 -5.61
C SER A 110 9.75 -11.03 -6.22
N VAL A 111 10.77 -11.40 -5.44
CA VAL A 111 12.17 -11.43 -5.90
C VAL A 111 12.39 -12.50 -6.97
N LEU A 112 11.85 -13.71 -6.80
CA LEU A 112 12.00 -14.79 -7.77
C LEU A 112 11.23 -14.50 -9.06
N GLY A 113 10.09 -13.82 -8.96
CA GLY A 113 9.19 -13.59 -10.08
C GLY A 113 9.45 -12.28 -10.85
N MET A 114 9.94 -11.23 -10.19
CA MET A 114 10.14 -9.89 -10.78
C MET A 114 11.61 -9.44 -10.74
N GLY A 115 12.49 -10.19 -10.07
CA GLY A 115 13.90 -9.87 -9.91
C GLY A 115 14.22 -9.11 -8.62
N TYR A 116 15.50 -8.78 -8.46
CA TYR A 116 16.05 -8.08 -7.30
C TYR A 116 17.05 -7.00 -7.74
N PHE A 117 17.49 -6.19 -6.79
CA PHE A 117 18.45 -5.11 -7.04
C PHE A 117 19.80 -5.66 -7.49
N LYS A 118 20.13 -5.48 -8.78
CA LYS A 118 21.42 -5.93 -9.34
C LYS A 118 22.56 -4.96 -9.05
N SER A 119 22.26 -3.68 -8.99
CA SER A 119 23.19 -2.61 -8.70
C SER A 119 22.47 -1.45 -8.01
N VAL A 120 23.23 -0.57 -7.38
CA VAL A 120 22.76 0.72 -6.86
C VAL A 120 23.59 1.81 -7.51
N THR A 121 22.93 2.85 -8.02
CA THR A 121 23.60 4.04 -8.52
C THR A 121 23.88 4.96 -7.35
N ILE A 122 25.16 5.19 -7.06
CA ILE A 122 25.61 6.15 -6.05
C ILE A 122 25.88 7.48 -6.77
N PRO A 123 25.21 8.59 -6.41
CA PRO A 123 25.47 9.88 -7.01
C PRO A 123 26.96 10.20 -6.98
N LEU A 124 27.52 10.67 -8.10
CA LEU A 124 28.95 10.99 -8.29
C LEU A 124 29.92 9.79 -8.33
N PHE A 125 29.53 8.61 -7.82
CA PHE A 125 30.41 7.42 -7.76
C PHE A 125 30.05 6.32 -8.77
N GLY A 126 28.94 6.48 -9.51
CA GLY A 126 28.52 5.55 -10.56
C GLY A 126 27.74 4.35 -10.03
N GLN A 127 27.73 3.25 -10.80
CA GLN A 127 26.98 2.05 -10.43
C GLN A 127 27.83 1.10 -9.59
N LEU A 128 27.34 0.77 -8.39
CA LEU A 128 27.89 -0.28 -7.54
C LEU A 128 27.14 -1.60 -7.79
N PRO A 129 27.77 -2.64 -8.36
CA PRO A 129 27.15 -3.95 -8.51
C PRO A 129 26.99 -4.63 -7.15
N LEU A 130 25.80 -5.17 -6.88
CA LEU A 130 25.47 -5.83 -5.59
C LEU A 130 25.68 -7.35 -5.63
N GLY A 131 25.74 -7.96 -6.80
CA GLY A 131 25.87 -9.41 -6.94
C GLY A 131 24.75 -10.16 -6.22
N ALA A 132 25.11 -11.19 -5.44
CA ALA A 132 24.15 -11.98 -4.66
C ALA A 132 23.59 -11.21 -3.45
N VAL A 133 24.31 -10.23 -2.91
CA VAL A 133 23.87 -9.44 -1.74
C VAL A 133 22.61 -8.64 -2.08
N GLY A 134 22.46 -8.24 -3.34
CA GLY A 134 21.25 -7.57 -3.83
C GLY A 134 19.96 -8.34 -3.58
N PHE A 135 20.01 -9.68 -3.61
CA PHE A 135 18.87 -10.52 -3.28
C PHE A 135 18.42 -10.31 -1.83
N ILE A 136 19.37 -10.37 -0.89
CA ILE A 136 19.10 -10.19 0.54
C ILE A 136 18.59 -8.78 0.81
N ILE A 137 19.22 -7.77 0.19
CA ILE A 137 18.81 -6.38 0.32
C ILE A 137 17.37 -6.19 -0.15
N THR A 138 16.97 -6.75 -1.30
CA THR A 138 15.59 -6.61 -1.78
C THR A 138 14.57 -7.28 -0.86
N ILE A 139 14.87 -8.47 -0.32
CA ILE A 139 13.98 -9.13 0.66
C ILE A 139 13.80 -8.27 1.91
N LEU A 140 14.91 -7.78 2.49
CA LEU A 140 14.87 -6.92 3.67
C LEU A 140 14.19 -5.59 3.38
N TRP A 141 14.34 -5.06 2.17
CA TRP A 141 13.67 -3.84 1.72
C TRP A 141 12.16 -4.02 1.71
N ILE A 142 11.63 -5.10 1.09
CA ILE A 142 10.19 -5.34 1.04
C ILE A 142 9.61 -5.49 2.45
N ILE A 143 10.18 -6.39 3.27
CA ILE A 143 9.69 -6.63 4.63
C ILE A 143 9.84 -5.37 5.50
N GLY A 144 10.97 -4.69 5.39
CA GLY A 144 11.30 -3.49 6.14
C GLY A 144 10.35 -2.34 5.82
N LEU A 145 10.12 -2.05 4.54
CA LEU A 145 9.20 -1.00 4.11
C LEU A 145 7.76 -1.32 4.51
N THR A 146 7.30 -2.56 4.33
CA THR A 146 5.95 -2.97 4.75
C THR A 146 5.71 -2.69 6.25
N ASN A 147 6.67 -3.03 7.12
CA ASN A 147 6.52 -2.78 8.56
C ASN A 147 6.71 -1.29 8.90
N ALA A 148 7.66 -0.61 8.25
CA ALA A 148 7.87 0.83 8.45
C ALA A 148 6.60 1.63 8.09
N TYR A 149 5.93 1.28 6.99
CA TYR A 149 4.69 1.91 6.57
C TYR A 149 3.52 1.61 7.51
N ASN A 150 3.42 0.37 7.99
CA ASN A 150 2.43 -0.01 9.01
C ASN A 150 2.56 0.83 10.29
N PHE A 151 3.77 1.15 10.72
CA PHE A 151 3.99 2.03 11.87
C PHE A 151 3.56 3.49 11.65
N MET A 152 3.45 3.95 10.40
CA MET A 152 3.07 5.34 10.08
C MET A 152 1.57 5.61 10.23
N ASP A 153 0.72 4.57 10.25
CA ASP A 153 -0.75 4.72 10.40
C ASP A 153 -1.18 5.11 11.83
N GLY A 154 -0.22 5.27 12.76
CA GLY A 154 -0.50 5.71 14.13
C GLY A 154 -0.79 7.20 14.30
N ILE A 155 -0.67 8.02 13.23
CA ILE A 155 -0.90 9.47 13.28
C ILE A 155 -1.82 9.89 12.12
N ASP A 156 -2.86 10.66 12.45
CA ASP A 156 -3.86 11.19 11.51
C ASP A 156 -3.22 11.76 10.24
N GLY A 157 -3.62 11.22 9.08
CA GLY A 157 -3.22 11.72 7.77
C GLY A 157 -1.80 11.40 7.33
N ILE A 158 -0.91 10.84 8.18
CA ILE A 158 0.48 10.60 7.80
C ILE A 158 0.61 9.51 6.74
N ALA A 159 0.12 8.29 7.02
CA ALA A 159 0.24 7.18 6.08
C ALA A 159 -0.41 7.50 4.73
N GLY A 160 -1.64 8.04 4.74
CA GLY A 160 -2.34 8.46 3.52
C GLY A 160 -1.63 9.60 2.77
N GLY A 161 -1.10 10.59 3.50
CA GLY A 161 -0.40 11.74 2.91
C GLY A 161 0.92 11.36 2.24
N VAL A 162 1.71 10.50 2.90
CA VAL A 162 2.95 9.98 2.32
C VAL A 162 2.65 9.08 1.13
N ALA A 163 1.58 8.28 1.16
CA ALA A 163 1.20 7.40 0.06
C ALA A 163 0.81 8.21 -1.17
N LEU A 164 0.01 9.25 -0.97
CA LEU A 164 -0.35 10.21 -2.00
C LEU A 164 0.89 10.86 -2.62
N ALA A 165 1.78 11.42 -1.80
CA ALA A 165 2.97 12.12 -2.29
C ALA A 165 3.94 11.18 -3.03
N ALA A 166 4.26 10.02 -2.44
CA ALA A 166 5.16 9.04 -3.03
C ALA A 166 4.59 8.49 -4.35
N ALA A 167 3.30 8.18 -4.40
CA ALA A 167 2.66 7.65 -5.60
C ALA A 167 2.56 8.68 -6.72
N LEU A 168 2.35 9.98 -6.42
CA LEU A 168 2.47 11.03 -7.43
C LEU A 168 3.89 11.11 -8.01
N GLY A 169 4.92 10.97 -7.17
CA GLY A 169 6.32 10.87 -7.61
C GLY A 169 6.56 9.67 -8.51
N TRP A 170 6.10 8.48 -8.11
CA TRP A 170 6.18 7.26 -8.92
C TRP A 170 5.44 7.36 -10.24
N MET A 171 4.26 8.00 -10.27
CA MET A 171 3.50 8.24 -11.50
C MET A 171 4.30 9.11 -12.48
N PHE A 172 4.96 10.17 -11.98
CA PHE A 172 5.83 11.02 -12.81
C PHE A 172 7.04 10.24 -13.34
N LEU A 173 7.74 9.49 -12.49
CA LEU A 173 8.90 8.68 -12.89
C LEU A 173 8.53 7.57 -13.88
N ALA A 174 7.39 6.89 -13.65
CA ALA A 174 6.90 5.82 -14.52
C ALA A 174 6.56 6.33 -15.93
N THR A 175 6.07 7.57 -16.04
CA THR A 175 5.84 8.22 -17.33
C THR A 175 7.15 8.39 -18.08
N ASN A 176 8.20 8.89 -17.43
CA ASN A 176 9.52 9.07 -18.04
C ASN A 176 10.22 7.75 -18.39
N ALA A 177 9.97 6.69 -17.61
CA ALA A 177 10.55 5.37 -17.81
C ALA A 177 9.72 4.46 -18.74
N ASN A 178 8.63 4.95 -19.33
CA ASN A 178 7.67 4.17 -20.14
C ASN A 178 7.13 2.91 -19.42
N GLN A 179 6.96 2.97 -18.10
CA GLN A 179 6.46 1.87 -17.28
C GLN A 179 4.93 1.98 -17.09
N HIS A 180 4.18 1.44 -18.05
CA HIS A 180 2.72 1.60 -18.10
C HIS A 180 1.98 1.02 -16.88
N PHE A 181 2.34 -0.18 -16.44
CA PHE A 181 1.76 -0.80 -15.25
C PHE A 181 1.97 0.05 -14.00
N VAL A 182 3.22 0.48 -13.78
CA VAL A 182 3.61 1.28 -12.61
C VAL A 182 2.88 2.62 -12.60
N TYR A 183 2.73 3.26 -13.76
CA TYR A 183 1.98 4.51 -13.90
C TYR A 183 0.54 4.37 -13.39
N TRP A 184 -0.20 3.35 -13.84
CA TRP A 184 -1.61 3.17 -13.45
C TRP A 184 -1.79 2.72 -12.00
N VAL A 185 -0.89 1.87 -11.49
CA VAL A 185 -0.89 1.49 -10.08
C VAL A 185 -0.60 2.70 -9.20
N ALA A 186 0.41 3.53 -9.54
CA ALA A 186 0.74 4.74 -8.80
C ALA A 186 -0.40 5.79 -8.87
N LEU A 187 -1.05 5.93 -10.03
CA LEU A 187 -2.25 6.76 -10.16
C LEU A 187 -3.38 6.26 -9.25
N ALA A 188 -3.61 4.95 -9.17
CA ALA A 188 -4.63 4.37 -8.31
C ALA A 188 -4.29 4.49 -6.82
N VAL A 189 -3.02 4.33 -6.44
CA VAL A 189 -2.55 4.52 -5.05
C VAL A 189 -2.73 5.98 -4.64
N SER A 190 -2.35 6.93 -5.48
CA SER A 190 -2.53 8.36 -5.21
C SER A 190 -4.02 8.74 -5.10
N ALA A 191 -4.84 8.35 -6.07
CA ALA A 191 -6.29 8.59 -6.04
C ALA A 191 -6.97 7.92 -4.83
N GLY A 192 -6.62 6.66 -4.57
CA GLY A 192 -7.12 5.89 -3.43
C GLY A 192 -6.78 6.54 -2.10
N SER A 193 -5.52 6.96 -1.93
CA SER A 193 -5.04 7.64 -0.72
C SER A 193 -5.68 9.02 -0.53
N LEU A 194 -5.88 9.79 -1.61
CA LEU A 194 -6.60 11.06 -1.55
C LEU A 194 -8.06 10.87 -1.09
N GLY A 195 -8.75 9.87 -1.63
CA GLY A 195 -10.12 9.54 -1.21
C GLY A 195 -10.19 9.12 0.26
N PHE A 196 -9.19 8.35 0.73
CA PHE A 196 -9.06 7.98 2.14
C PHE A 196 -8.80 9.18 3.05
N LEU A 197 -7.96 10.13 2.64
CA LEU A 197 -7.63 11.32 3.43
C LEU A 197 -8.85 12.19 3.74
N PHE A 198 -9.90 12.19 2.91
CA PHE A 198 -11.16 12.88 3.26
C PHE A 198 -11.82 12.37 4.56
N HIS A 199 -11.48 11.16 4.98
CA HIS A 199 -11.99 10.53 6.20
C HIS A 199 -10.93 10.42 7.31
N ASN A 200 -9.65 10.40 6.96
CA ASN A 200 -8.54 10.20 7.89
C ASN A 200 -7.78 11.50 8.26
N TRP A 201 -8.04 12.62 7.58
CA TRP A 201 -7.44 13.91 7.97
C TRP A 201 -7.85 14.30 9.39
N SER A 202 -6.94 14.94 10.13
CA SER A 202 -7.16 15.26 11.53
C SER A 202 -8.36 16.19 11.75
N PRO A 203 -9.27 15.88 12.69
CA PRO A 203 -9.33 14.65 13.50
C PRO A 203 -9.85 13.43 12.71
N ALA A 204 -9.11 12.32 12.74
CA ALA A 204 -9.42 11.13 11.95
C ALA A 204 -10.76 10.47 12.35
N LYS A 205 -11.56 10.10 11.35
CA LYS A 205 -12.83 9.38 11.52
C LYS A 205 -12.70 7.87 11.33
N ILE A 206 -11.57 7.44 10.75
CA ILE A 206 -11.21 6.04 10.49
C ILE A 206 -9.70 5.96 10.26
N PHE A 207 -9.05 4.92 10.77
CA PHE A 207 -7.64 4.59 10.49
C PHE A 207 -7.49 3.63 9.32
N MET A 208 -6.31 3.62 8.70
CA MET A 208 -6.07 2.80 7.51
C MET A 208 -6.17 1.31 7.86
N GLY A 209 -5.69 0.93 9.05
CA GLY A 209 -5.57 -0.46 9.48
C GLY A 209 -4.42 -1.19 8.78
N ASP A 210 -4.13 -2.39 9.25
CA ASP A 210 -3.07 -3.24 8.71
C ASP A 210 -3.35 -3.65 7.26
N ALA A 211 -4.63 -3.79 6.87
CA ALA A 211 -5.01 -4.17 5.52
C ALA A 211 -4.48 -3.20 4.43
N GLY A 212 -4.51 -1.90 4.69
CA GLY A 212 -4.01 -0.90 3.75
C GLY A 212 -2.56 -0.52 4.00
N SER A 213 -2.17 -0.35 5.27
CA SER A 213 -0.84 0.18 5.59
C SER A 213 0.28 -0.82 5.30
N THR A 214 0.03 -2.13 5.37
CA THR A 214 1.01 -3.14 4.93
C THR A 214 1.00 -3.36 3.42
N PHE A 215 -0.11 -3.04 2.75
CA PHE A 215 -0.27 -3.18 1.29
C PHE A 215 0.45 -2.07 0.50
N LEU A 216 0.45 -0.84 1.03
CA LEU A 216 1.11 0.34 0.47
C LEU A 216 2.65 0.25 0.59
#